data_AF-A0A6G6KC78-F1
#
_entry.id   AF-A0A6G6KC78-F1
#
_cell.length_a   1.000
_cell.length_b   1.000
_cell.length_c   1.000
_cell.angle_alpha   90.00
_cell.angle_beta   90.00
_cell.angle_gamma   90.00
#
_symmetry.space_group_name_H-M   'P 1'
#
loop_
_entity.id
_entity.type
_entity.pdbx_description
1 polymer ?
#
loop_
_entity_poly.entity_id
_entity_poly.type
_entity_poly.pdbx_seq_one_letter_code
_entity_poly.pdbx_strand_id
1 'polypeptide(L)'
;MKTCLMLLVAVLGTALMSVPARAADDTYVLFEEGKAAFQAGQFEIAREKLNKVAERNPNHVPTQAMLATIKQKIGTDNTKLRTAYSTVIIEKIDFADVSLEEAVEALRMLAKKASNDKVVPNIIIKSPEIAQKTVSLNLSKVPLTEVLNYLGEVTGAKVTYDTTAVLFSNRASG
;
A
#
# COMPACT_ATOMS: atom_id res chain seq x y z
N MET A 1 52.86 -58.82 28.78
CA MET A 1 52.03 -58.20 29.84
C MET A 1 52.34 -56.71 29.88
N LYS A 2 51.42 -55.87 29.39
CA LYS A 2 51.04 -54.54 29.93
C LYS A 2 50.10 -53.86 28.95
N THR A 3 48.89 -53.67 29.44
CA THR A 3 47.72 -52.97 28.90
C THR A 3 47.91 -51.44 28.92
N CYS A 4 46.91 -50.75 28.36
CA CYS A 4 46.60 -49.31 28.49
C CYS A 4 47.38 -48.39 27.54
N LEU A 5 46.79 -47.42 26.85
CA LEU A 5 45.63 -46.60 27.17
C LEU A 5 45.15 -45.92 25.86
N MET A 6 43.83 -45.78 25.71
CA MET A 6 43.15 -45.01 24.66
C MET A 6 43.67 -43.57 24.56
N LEU A 7 43.74 -43.05 23.33
CA LEU A 7 43.46 -41.62 23.11
C LEU A 7 42.79 -41.42 21.77
N LEU A 8 41.50 -41.12 21.86
CA LEU A 8 40.56 -40.85 20.78
C LEU A 8 40.60 -39.34 20.56
N VAL A 9 41.26 -38.88 19.48
CA VAL A 9 41.28 -37.46 19.11
C VAL A 9 40.00 -37.16 18.34
N ALA A 10 39.05 -36.54 19.02
CA ALA A 10 37.83 -36.02 18.41
C ALA A 10 38.18 -34.76 17.59
N VAL A 11 38.14 -34.88 16.26
CA VAL A 11 38.15 -33.74 15.35
C VAL A 11 36.76 -33.09 15.42
N LEU A 12 36.59 -32.09 16.29
CA LEU A 12 35.46 -31.17 16.19
C LEU A 12 35.72 -30.24 15.00
N GLY A 13 35.20 -30.62 13.84
CA GLY A 13 35.03 -29.73 12.71
C GLY A 13 34.01 -28.66 13.06
N THR A 14 34.48 -27.44 13.34
CA THR A 14 33.62 -26.26 13.38
C THR A 14 33.21 -25.90 11.96
N ALA A 15 32.09 -26.46 11.50
CA ALA A 15 31.39 -25.95 10.33
C ALA A 15 30.85 -24.55 10.67
N LEU A 16 31.61 -23.51 10.32
CA LEU A 16 31.11 -22.15 10.24
C LEU A 16 30.01 -22.15 9.17
N MET A 17 28.75 -22.22 9.60
CA MET A 17 27.62 -21.94 8.73
C MET A 17 27.65 -20.45 8.38
N SER A 18 28.23 -20.13 7.23
CA SER A 18 28.10 -18.82 6.59
C SER A 18 26.67 -18.64 6.06
N VAL A 19 25.83 -18.00 6.86
CA VAL A 19 24.52 -17.46 6.47
C VAL A 19 24.74 -16.05 5.85
N PRO A 20 24.03 -15.64 4.79
CA PRO A 20 24.65 -15.09 3.58
C PRO A 20 24.86 -13.57 3.60
N ALA A 21 26.06 -13.12 3.23
CA ALA A 21 26.37 -11.70 3.01
C ALA A 21 25.46 -11.01 1.97
N ARG A 22 24.96 -11.76 0.97
CA ARG A 22 24.06 -11.25 -0.08
C ARG A 22 22.77 -10.60 0.43
N ALA A 23 22.18 -11.13 1.51
CA ALA A 23 20.90 -10.60 2.01
C ALA A 23 21.06 -9.25 2.73
N ALA A 24 22.23 -9.01 3.34
CA ALA A 24 22.56 -7.74 3.99
C ALA A 24 22.84 -6.65 2.96
N ASP A 25 23.58 -6.97 1.89
CA ASP A 25 23.87 -6.06 0.78
C ASP A 25 22.59 -5.57 0.08
N ASP A 26 21.67 -6.50 -0.24
CA ASP A 26 20.40 -6.14 -0.89
C ASP A 26 19.52 -5.25 0.00
N THR A 27 19.56 -5.45 1.32
CA THR A 27 18.76 -4.64 2.27
C THR A 27 19.32 -3.23 2.40
N TYR A 28 20.65 -3.08 2.34
CA TYR A 28 21.31 -1.77 2.32
C TYR A 28 21.00 -1.01 1.02
N VAL A 29 21.08 -1.66 -0.13
CA VAL A 29 20.75 -1.04 -1.43
C VAL A 29 19.30 -0.53 -1.45
N LEU A 30 18.34 -1.35 -0.98
CA LEU A 30 16.93 -0.94 -0.88
C LEU A 30 16.74 0.28 0.03
N PHE A 31 17.50 0.36 1.13
CA PHE A 31 17.45 1.51 2.02
C PHE A 31 18.00 2.78 1.36
N GLU A 32 19.15 2.70 0.68
CA GLU A 32 19.75 3.85 0.00
C GLU A 32 18.87 4.36 -1.14
N GLU A 33 18.28 3.47 -1.95
CA GLU A 33 17.30 3.84 -2.98
C GLU A 33 16.06 4.50 -2.39
N GLY A 34 15.50 3.92 -1.33
CA GLY A 34 14.33 4.48 -0.64
C GLY A 34 14.63 5.85 -0.02
N LYS A 35 15.84 6.04 0.52
CA LYS A 35 16.32 7.31 1.07
C LYS A 35 16.48 8.37 -0.02
N ALA A 36 17.07 8.03 -1.16
CA ALA A 36 17.19 8.93 -2.30
C ALA A 36 15.82 9.37 -2.83
N ALA A 37 14.88 8.42 -3.00
CA ALA A 37 13.52 8.72 -3.41
C ALA A 37 12.78 9.62 -2.40
N PHE A 38 12.98 9.40 -1.10
CA PHE A 38 12.40 10.25 -0.05
C PHE A 38 12.93 11.70 -0.14
N GLN A 39 14.23 11.86 -0.34
CA GLN A 39 14.85 13.18 -0.49
C GLN A 39 14.40 13.89 -1.78
N ALA A 40 14.13 13.13 -2.83
CA ALA A 40 13.56 13.63 -4.09
C ALA A 40 12.05 13.94 -4.03
N GLY A 41 11.40 13.75 -2.87
CA GLY A 41 9.95 13.94 -2.71
C GLY A 41 9.08 12.85 -3.37
N GLN A 42 9.68 11.78 -3.87
CA GLN A 42 9.00 10.64 -4.50
C GLN A 42 8.50 9.67 -3.43
N PHE A 43 7.59 10.14 -2.59
CA PHE A 43 7.18 9.43 -1.36
C PHE A 43 6.58 8.05 -1.61
N GLU A 44 5.94 7.81 -2.76
CA GLU A 44 5.41 6.48 -3.11
C GLU A 44 6.53 5.48 -3.41
N ILE A 45 7.52 5.88 -4.21
CA ILE A 45 8.70 5.06 -4.53
C ILE A 45 9.50 4.81 -3.25
N ALA A 46 9.69 5.84 -2.42
CA ALA A 46 10.35 5.73 -1.13
C ALA A 46 9.64 4.72 -0.22
N ARG A 47 8.30 4.79 -0.12
CA ARG A 47 7.49 3.89 0.69
C ARG A 47 7.65 2.44 0.28
N GLU A 48 7.59 2.14 -1.01
CA GLU A 48 7.73 0.79 -1.52
C GLU A 48 9.10 0.18 -1.16
N LYS A 49 10.17 0.91 -1.42
CA LYS A 49 11.55 0.47 -1.16
C LYS A 49 11.80 0.28 0.34
N LEU A 50 11.37 1.25 1.15
CA LEU A 50 11.54 1.22 2.61
C LEU A 50 10.68 0.14 3.29
N ASN A 51 9.49 -0.18 2.77
CA ASN A 51 8.67 -1.29 3.28
C ASN A 51 9.40 -2.64 3.12
N LYS A 52 10.07 -2.87 1.98
CA LYS A 52 10.88 -4.08 1.77
C LYS A 52 12.05 -4.18 2.77
N VAL A 53 12.61 -3.03 3.17
CA VAL A 53 13.62 -2.99 4.26
C VAL A 53 12.98 -3.34 5.60
N ALA A 54 11.80 -2.79 5.92
CA ALA A 54 11.09 -3.07 7.17
C ALA A 54 10.61 -4.52 7.29
N GLU A 55 10.25 -5.18 6.18
CA GLU A 55 9.90 -6.60 6.15
C GLU A 55 11.09 -7.50 6.53
N ARG A 56 12.31 -7.11 6.14
CA ARG A 56 13.54 -7.87 6.40
C ARG A 56 14.17 -7.52 7.75
N ASN A 57 14.11 -6.25 8.14
CA ASN A 57 14.60 -5.75 9.42
C ASN A 57 13.57 -4.81 10.06
N PRO A 58 12.58 -5.37 10.80
CA PRO A 58 11.53 -4.58 11.43
C PRO A 58 12.03 -3.52 12.41
N ASN A 59 13.20 -3.73 13.03
CA ASN A 59 13.79 -2.82 14.02
C ASN A 59 14.76 -1.78 13.41
N HIS A 60 14.80 -1.65 12.09
CA HIS A 60 15.66 -0.66 11.42
C HIS A 60 15.14 0.77 11.65
N VAL A 61 15.67 1.44 12.69
CA VAL A 61 15.21 2.76 13.16
C VAL A 61 15.13 3.82 12.05
N PRO A 62 16.13 3.97 11.15
CA PRO A 62 16.04 4.97 10.08
C PRO A 62 14.86 4.74 9.15
N THR A 63 14.63 3.48 8.74
CA THR A 63 13.48 3.10 7.90
C THR A 63 12.17 3.44 8.59
N GLN A 64 12.02 3.13 9.87
CA GLN A 64 10.79 3.41 10.61
C GLN A 64 10.51 4.92 10.70
N ALA A 65 11.53 5.73 10.97
CA ALA A 65 11.39 7.19 11.01
C ALA A 65 10.97 7.78 9.66
N MET A 66 11.57 7.29 8.56
CA MET A 66 11.23 7.73 7.21
C MET A 66 9.82 7.29 6.82
N LEU A 67 9.45 6.03 7.08
CA LEU A 67 8.09 5.53 6.83
C LEU A 67 7.03 6.29 7.65
N ALA A 68 7.33 6.66 8.89
CA ALA A 68 6.46 7.50 9.70
C ALA A 68 6.26 8.88 9.05
N THR A 69 7.33 9.49 8.53
CA THR A 69 7.26 10.79 7.84
C THR A 69 6.49 10.69 6.52
N ILE A 70 6.75 9.65 5.73
CA ILE A 70 6.01 9.34 4.50
C ILE A 70 4.52 9.20 4.83
N LYS A 71 4.18 8.43 5.87
CA LYS A 71 2.79 8.24 6.32
C LYS A 71 2.12 9.57 6.65
N GLN A 72 2.83 10.52 7.27
CA GLN A 72 2.27 11.85 7.53
C GLN A 72 2.06 12.66 6.24
N LYS A 73 2.97 12.55 5.25
CA LYS A 73 2.91 13.34 4.02
C LYS A 73 1.92 12.82 2.98
N ILE A 74 1.88 11.51 2.76
CA ILE A 74 1.06 10.90 1.71
C ILE A 74 -0.08 10.04 2.24
N GLY A 75 -0.17 9.86 3.56
CA GLY A 75 -1.08 8.91 4.18
C GLY A 75 -0.54 7.48 4.16
N THR A 76 -1.28 6.55 4.75
CA THR A 76 -1.12 5.13 4.46
C THR A 76 -1.75 4.90 3.08
N ASP A 77 -1.05 4.31 2.11
CA ASP A 77 -1.73 3.70 0.95
C ASP A 77 -1.75 2.18 1.15
N ASN A 78 -2.83 1.72 1.75
CA ASN A 78 -3.11 0.36 2.14
C ASN A 78 -3.28 -0.50 0.89
N THR A 79 -2.17 -1.12 0.50
CA THR A 79 -2.12 -2.07 -0.62
C THR A 79 -3.12 -3.22 -0.43
N LYS A 80 -3.37 -3.70 0.80
CA LYS A 80 -4.34 -4.79 1.03
C LYS A 80 -5.77 -4.34 0.73
N LEU A 81 -6.17 -3.16 1.18
CA LEU A 81 -7.49 -2.59 0.91
C LEU A 81 -7.66 -2.34 -0.59
N ARG A 82 -6.64 -1.75 -1.23
CA ARG A 82 -6.61 -1.52 -2.67
C ARG A 82 -6.75 -2.84 -3.45
N THR A 83 -5.98 -3.87 -3.08
CA THR A 83 -6.10 -5.20 -3.69
C THR A 83 -7.49 -5.78 -3.49
N ALA A 84 -8.04 -5.74 -2.28
CA ALA A 84 -9.41 -6.22 -2.04
C ALA A 84 -10.43 -5.54 -2.95
N TYR A 85 -10.37 -4.21 -3.09
CA TYR A 85 -11.30 -3.47 -3.95
C TYR A 85 -11.05 -3.76 -5.43
N SER A 86 -9.81 -4.00 -5.85
CA SER A 86 -9.49 -4.31 -7.26
C SER A 86 -10.14 -5.61 -7.77
N THR A 87 -10.50 -6.52 -6.86
CA THR A 87 -11.20 -7.78 -7.21
C THR A 87 -12.71 -7.62 -7.42
N VAL A 88 -13.28 -6.48 -7.03
CA VAL A 88 -14.71 -6.18 -7.19
C VAL A 88 -14.94 -5.53 -8.56
N ILE A 89 -15.60 -6.25 -9.47
CA ILE A 89 -15.88 -5.76 -10.82
C ILE A 89 -17.28 -5.15 -10.86
N ILE A 90 -17.38 -3.86 -11.22
CA ILE A 90 -18.64 -3.17 -11.38
C ILE A 90 -19.11 -3.35 -12.83
N GLU A 91 -20.26 -4.01 -13.00
CA GLU A 91 -20.78 -4.37 -14.32
C GLU A 91 -21.12 -3.15 -15.18
N LYS A 92 -21.81 -2.17 -14.60
CA LYS A 92 -22.23 -0.95 -15.29
C LYS A 92 -22.29 0.23 -14.32
N ILE A 93 -21.80 1.36 -14.79
CA ILE A 93 -22.00 2.68 -14.20
C ILE A 93 -22.49 3.60 -15.30
N ASP A 94 -23.53 4.36 -14.98
CA ASP A 94 -24.05 5.42 -15.82
C ASP A 94 -24.46 6.59 -14.93
N PHE A 95 -23.51 7.48 -14.71
CA PHE A 95 -23.68 8.71 -13.95
C PHE A 95 -23.75 9.86 -14.95
N ALA A 96 -24.77 10.70 -14.81
CA ALA A 96 -24.96 11.88 -15.63
C ALA A 96 -25.21 13.08 -14.70
N ASP A 97 -24.20 13.94 -14.60
CA ASP A 97 -24.20 15.19 -13.83
C ASP A 97 -24.66 15.03 -12.37
N VAL A 98 -24.26 13.93 -11.74
CA VAL A 98 -24.52 13.67 -10.32
C VAL A 98 -23.40 14.23 -9.46
N SER A 99 -23.67 14.60 -8.21
CA SER A 99 -22.60 15.01 -7.28
C SER A 99 -21.68 13.84 -6.93
N LEU A 100 -20.43 14.13 -6.54
CA LEU A 100 -19.51 13.10 -6.05
C LEU A 100 -20.08 12.35 -4.84
N GLU A 101 -20.78 13.06 -3.95
CA GLU A 101 -21.44 12.46 -2.79
C GLU A 101 -22.46 11.39 -3.20
N GLU A 102 -23.35 11.72 -4.15
CA GLU A 102 -24.34 10.78 -4.69
C GLU A 102 -23.67 9.63 -5.44
N ALA A 103 -22.66 9.92 -6.26
CA ALA A 103 -21.89 8.91 -6.98
C ALA A 103 -21.23 7.90 -6.03
N VAL A 104 -20.65 8.38 -4.93
CA VAL A 104 -20.03 7.53 -3.90
C VAL A 104 -21.07 6.67 -3.18
N GLU A 105 -22.24 7.21 -2.85
CA GLU A 105 -23.32 6.43 -2.23
C GLU A 105 -23.83 5.33 -3.16
N ALA A 106 -24.08 5.66 -4.42
CA ALA A 106 -24.44 4.69 -5.44
C ALA A 106 -23.34 3.62 -5.61
N LEU A 107 -22.07 4.03 -5.61
CA LEU A 107 -20.93 3.12 -5.75
C LEU A 107 -20.83 2.13 -4.58
N ARG A 108 -21.15 2.54 -3.35
CA ARG A 108 -21.20 1.62 -2.19
C ARG A 108 -22.19 0.49 -2.44
N MET A 109 -23.37 0.82 -2.96
CA MET A 109 -24.42 -0.15 -3.27
C MET A 109 -24.01 -1.06 -4.44
N LEU A 110 -23.40 -0.51 -5.49
CA LEU A 110 -22.91 -1.27 -6.64
C LEU A 110 -21.81 -2.25 -6.23
N ALA A 111 -20.84 -1.82 -5.42
CA ALA A 111 -19.77 -2.67 -4.91
C ALA A 111 -20.30 -3.80 -4.00
N LYS A 112 -21.25 -3.46 -3.12
CA LYS A 112 -21.95 -4.44 -2.28
C LYS A 112 -22.61 -5.51 -3.13
N LYS A 113 -23.38 -5.12 -4.14
CA LYS A 113 -24.03 -6.05 -5.08
C LYS A 113 -23.03 -6.90 -5.86
N ALA A 114 -22.01 -6.27 -6.45
CA ALA A 114 -20.98 -6.93 -7.26
C ALA A 114 -20.16 -7.96 -6.47
N SER A 115 -19.99 -7.73 -5.17
CA SER A 115 -19.22 -8.61 -4.28
C SER A 115 -20.07 -9.67 -3.57
N ASN A 116 -21.38 -9.77 -3.87
CA ASN A 116 -22.35 -10.59 -3.12
C ASN A 116 -22.30 -10.28 -1.61
N ASP A 117 -22.46 -9.00 -1.28
CA ASP A 117 -22.48 -8.44 0.08
C ASP A 117 -21.16 -8.53 0.88
N LYS A 118 -20.07 -9.00 0.26
CA LYS A 118 -18.77 -9.17 0.93
C LYS A 118 -17.98 -7.88 1.11
N VAL A 119 -18.16 -6.92 0.21
CA VAL A 119 -17.40 -5.66 0.19
C VAL A 119 -18.36 -4.48 0.17
N VAL A 120 -18.39 -3.73 1.26
CA VAL A 120 -19.03 -2.41 1.33
C VAL A 120 -17.91 -1.39 1.53
N PRO A 121 -17.59 -0.56 0.52
CA PRO A 121 -16.44 0.30 0.61
C PRO A 121 -16.68 1.47 1.57
N ASN A 122 -15.77 1.65 2.52
CA ASN A 122 -15.77 2.82 3.40
C ASN A 122 -15.07 3.96 2.66
N ILE A 123 -15.84 4.92 2.16
CA ILE A 123 -15.34 6.03 1.35
C ILE A 123 -15.61 7.32 2.13
N ILE A 124 -14.61 8.18 2.29
CA ILE A 124 -14.71 9.43 3.04
C ILE A 124 -14.31 10.58 2.12
N ILE A 125 -15.18 11.58 1.98
CA ILE A 125 -14.90 12.82 1.27
C ILE A 125 -14.51 13.86 2.31
N LYS A 126 -13.27 14.35 2.27
CA LYS A 126 -12.70 15.18 3.34
C LYS A 126 -13.17 16.64 3.33
N SER A 127 -13.81 17.11 2.26
CA SER A 127 -14.22 18.51 2.12
C SER A 127 -15.54 18.63 1.36
N PRO A 128 -16.47 19.48 1.84
CA PRO A 128 -17.75 19.74 1.16
C PRO A 128 -17.58 20.23 -0.28
N GLU A 129 -16.53 21.01 -0.56
CA GLU A 129 -16.24 21.55 -1.89
C GLU A 129 -16.10 20.46 -2.96
N ILE A 130 -15.40 19.37 -2.65
CA ILE A 130 -15.24 18.24 -3.57
C ILE A 130 -16.52 17.40 -3.63
N ALA A 131 -17.21 17.24 -2.50
CA ALA A 131 -18.44 16.45 -2.41
C ALA A 131 -19.51 16.94 -3.40
N GLN A 132 -19.60 18.25 -3.60
CA GLN A 132 -20.55 18.90 -4.49
C GLN A 132 -20.13 18.94 -5.97
N LYS A 133 -18.89 18.55 -6.31
CA LYS A 133 -18.46 18.52 -7.71
C LYS A 133 -19.24 17.47 -8.47
N THR A 134 -19.68 17.82 -9.68
CA THR A 134 -20.43 16.92 -10.53
C THR A 134 -19.51 15.95 -11.27
N VAL A 135 -20.01 14.75 -11.51
CA VAL A 135 -19.33 13.69 -12.25
C VAL A 135 -20.29 13.09 -13.28
N SER A 136 -19.74 12.82 -14.45
CA SER A 136 -20.40 12.10 -15.52
C SER A 136 -19.49 10.95 -15.96
N LEU A 137 -19.96 9.72 -15.79
CA LEU A 137 -19.20 8.50 -16.04
C LEU A 137 -20.08 7.46 -16.71
N ASN A 138 -19.62 6.91 -17.83
CA ASN A 138 -20.23 5.74 -18.45
C ASN A 138 -19.17 4.65 -18.56
N LEU A 139 -19.22 3.68 -17.65
CA LEU A 139 -18.22 2.63 -17.52
C LEU A 139 -18.89 1.26 -17.50
N SER A 140 -18.19 0.24 -18.00
CA SER A 140 -18.70 -1.13 -18.02
C SER A 140 -17.58 -2.12 -17.69
N LYS A 141 -17.85 -3.09 -16.81
CA LYS A 141 -16.91 -4.14 -16.39
C LYS A 141 -15.57 -3.59 -15.88
N VAL A 142 -15.64 -2.62 -14.97
CA VAL A 142 -14.45 -1.91 -14.46
C VAL A 142 -14.21 -2.28 -12.99
N PRO A 143 -12.95 -2.52 -12.56
CA PRO A 143 -12.63 -2.72 -11.15
C PRO A 143 -13.01 -1.52 -10.29
N LEU A 144 -13.50 -1.75 -9.07
CA LEU A 144 -13.89 -0.69 -8.13
C LEU A 144 -12.77 0.33 -7.89
N THR A 145 -11.51 -0.11 -7.83
CA THR A 145 -10.36 0.80 -7.69
C THR A 145 -10.25 1.80 -8.82
N GLU A 146 -10.55 1.36 -10.04
CA GLU A 146 -10.45 2.19 -11.23
C GLU A 146 -11.62 3.18 -11.31
N VAL A 147 -12.82 2.76 -10.91
CA VAL A 147 -13.94 3.68 -10.74
C VAL A 147 -13.61 4.79 -9.74
N LEU A 148 -13.01 4.46 -8.60
CA LEU A 148 -12.60 5.43 -7.59
C LEU A 148 -11.54 6.40 -8.14
N ASN A 149 -10.58 5.90 -8.92
CA ASN A 149 -9.58 6.74 -9.59
C ASN A 149 -10.25 7.72 -10.56
N TYR A 150 -11.17 7.26 -11.42
CA TYR A 150 -11.88 8.13 -12.37
C TYR A 150 -12.71 9.20 -11.66
N LEU A 151 -13.42 8.85 -10.59
CA LEU A 151 -14.11 9.85 -9.76
C LEU A 151 -13.14 10.90 -9.22
N GLY A 152 -11.94 10.48 -8.79
CA GLY A 152 -10.89 11.39 -8.34
C GLY A 152 -10.38 12.30 -9.46
N GLU A 153 -10.14 11.76 -10.64
CA GLU A 153 -9.66 12.52 -11.80
C GLU A 153 -10.67 13.57 -12.25
N VAL A 154 -11.93 13.19 -12.44
CA VAL A 154 -13.01 14.10 -12.89
C VAL A 154 -13.25 15.22 -11.88
N THR A 155 -13.20 14.93 -10.58
CA THR A 155 -13.39 15.93 -9.52
C THR A 155 -12.12 16.70 -9.16
N GLY A 156 -10.97 16.32 -9.72
CA GLY A 156 -9.66 16.84 -9.34
C GLY A 156 -9.25 16.48 -7.90
N ALA A 157 -9.91 15.51 -7.27
CA ALA A 157 -9.58 15.02 -5.95
C ALA A 157 -8.38 14.06 -5.97
N LYS A 158 -7.61 14.05 -4.88
CA LYS A 158 -6.63 13.02 -4.58
C LYS A 158 -7.35 11.84 -3.92
N VAL A 159 -7.12 10.64 -4.45
CA VAL A 159 -7.65 9.39 -3.90
C VAL A 159 -6.54 8.65 -3.15
N THR A 160 -6.77 8.35 -1.87
CA THR A 160 -5.80 7.64 -1.02
C THR A 160 -6.49 6.50 -0.29
N TYR A 161 -5.90 5.32 -0.29
CA TYR A 161 -6.44 4.14 0.42
C TYR A 161 -5.84 4.10 1.81
N ASP A 162 -6.48 4.64 2.84
CA ASP A 162 -5.99 4.51 4.20
C ASP A 162 -6.25 3.11 4.78
N THR A 163 -5.93 2.91 6.06
CA THR A 163 -6.00 1.63 6.77
C THR A 163 -7.37 0.94 6.64
N THR A 164 -8.47 1.69 6.68
CA THR A 164 -9.83 1.15 6.63
C THR A 164 -10.79 1.91 5.71
N ALA A 165 -10.29 2.91 4.98
CA ALA A 165 -11.13 3.79 4.18
C ALA A 165 -10.41 4.28 2.93
N VAL A 166 -11.17 4.61 1.90
CA VAL A 166 -10.70 5.38 0.75
C VAL A 166 -11.05 6.84 0.97
N LEU A 167 -10.07 7.72 0.86
CA LEU A 167 -10.18 9.14 1.15
C LEU A 167 -10.14 9.92 -0.16
N PHE A 168 -11.13 10.78 -0.37
CA PHE A 168 -11.11 11.84 -1.37
C PHE A 168 -10.72 13.14 -0.69
N SER A 169 -9.61 13.74 -1.10
CA SER A 169 -9.11 15.00 -0.54
C SER A 169 -8.74 16.00 -1.62
N ASN A 170 -8.60 17.28 -1.24
CA ASN A 170 -8.13 18.30 -2.17
C ASN A 170 -6.70 17.95 -2.62
N ARG A 171 -6.40 18.16 -3.91
CA ARG A 171 -5.05 17.87 -4.44
C ARG A 171 -3.96 18.75 -3.81
N ALA A 172 -4.37 19.87 -3.20
CA ALA A 172 -3.51 20.88 -2.57
C ALA A 172 -3.32 20.72 -1.05
N SER A 173 -3.88 19.70 -0.40
CA SER A 173 -3.60 19.44 1.03
C SER A 173 -2.33 18.60 1.16
N GLY A 174 -1.17 19.27 1.06
CA GLY A 174 0.14 18.75 1.46
C GLY A 174 0.47 19.10 2.90
#